data_AF-A0A7C3LLZ4-F1
#
_entry.id   AF-A0A7C3LLZ4-F1
#
_cell.length_a   1.000
_cell.length_b   1.000
_cell.length_c   1.000
_cell.angle_alpha   90.00
_cell.angle_beta   90.00
_cell.angle_gamma   90.00
#
_symmetry.space_group_name_H-M   'P 1'
#
loop_
_entity.id
_entity.type
_entity.pdbx_description
1 polymer ?
#
loop_
_entity_poly.entity_id
_entity_poly.type
_entity_poly.pdbx_seq_one_letter_code
_entity_poly.pdbx_strand_id
1 'polypeptide(L)' 'MHVATGTGGTNVLEFTALTPGAYRIFCSIEGHIDAGMVAELIVTE' A
#
# COMPACT_ATOMS: atom_id res chain seq x y z
N MET A 1 -4.94 7.52 -0.68
CA MET A 1 -4.41 7.37 -2.04
C MET A 1 -4.84 6.02 -2.58
N HIS A 2 -5.30 5.95 -3.83
CA HIS A 2 -5.77 4.71 -4.43
C HIS A 2 -5.22 4.62 -5.86
N VAL A 3 -4.78 3.44 -6.27
CA VAL A 3 -4.38 3.15 -7.65
C VAL A 3 -4.87 1.78 -8.06
N ALA A 4 -5.30 1.65 -9.31
CA ALA A 4 -5.65 0.38 -9.90
C ALA A 4 -4.50 -0.11 -10.80
N THR A 5 -3.95 -1.27 -10.48
CA THR A 5 -2.89 -1.91 -11.28
C THR A 5 -3.41 -3.24 -11.79
N GLY A 6 -3.50 -3.40 -13.11
CA GLY A 6 -3.86 -4.67 -13.73
C GLY A 6 -2.73 -5.71 -13.62
N THR A 7 -3.05 -6.97 -13.89
CA THR A 7 -2.06 -8.06 -13.90
C THR A 7 -0.87 -7.75 -14.79
N GLY A 8 0.35 -7.86 -14.25
CA GLY A 8 1.60 -7.56 -14.96
C GLY A 8 1.86 -6.07 -15.21
N GLY A 9 0.97 -5.18 -14.75
CA GLY A 9 1.16 -3.73 -14.83
C GLY A 9 2.00 -3.19 -13.68
N THR A 10 2.48 -1.96 -13.86
CA THR A 10 3.20 -1.18 -12.86
C THR A 10 2.56 0.20 -12.76
N ASN A 11 2.48 0.75 -11.56
CA ASN A 11 2.11 2.14 -11.30
C ASN A 11 3.10 2.79 -10.34
N VAL A 12 3.20 4.11 -10.39
CA VAL A 12 4.01 4.91 -9.45
C VAL A 12 3.07 5.80 -8.63
N LEU A 13 3.36 5.88 -7.34
CA LEU A 13 2.62 6.70 -6.39
C LEU A 13 3.60 7.47 -5.51
N GLU A 14 3.35 8.75 -5.32
CA GLU A 14 4.19 9.64 -4.50
C GLU A 14 3.40 10.11 -3.27
N PHE A 15 3.99 9.91 -2.10
CA PHE A 15 3.44 10.40 -0.84
C PHE A 15 4.58 10.87 0.06
N THR A 16 4.29 11.82 0.95
CA THR A 16 5.22 12.28 1.99
C THR A 16 4.65 11.90 3.35
N ALA A 17 5.38 11.09 4.12
CA ALA A 17 5.03 10.80 5.50
C ALA A 17 5.30 12.05 6.36
N LEU A 18 4.25 12.66 6.91
CA LEU A 18 4.38 13.86 7.77
C LEU A 18 4.70 13.51 9.22
N THR A 19 4.59 12.24 9.60
CA THR A 19 4.78 11.74 10.96
C THR A 19 5.43 10.35 10.92
N PRO A 20 6.30 9.99 11.87
CA PRO A 20 6.70 8.59 12.06
C PRO A 20 5.49 7.69 12.32
N GLY A 21 5.55 6.42 11.89
CA GLY A 21 4.47 5.46 12.09
C GLY A 21 4.48 4.29 11.09
N ALA A 22 3.53 3.38 11.26
CA ALA A 22 3.29 2.27 10.37
C ALA A 22 2.17 2.60 9.37
N TYR A 23 2.50 2.59 8.08
CA TYR A 23 1.58 2.86 6.98
C TYR A 23 1.27 1.57 6.23
N ARG A 24 -0.01 1.17 6.22
CA ARG A 24 -0.46 -0.02 5.51
C ARG A 24 -0.64 0.28 4.02
N ILE A 25 0.05 -0.51 3.19
CA ILE A 25 -0.15 -0.56 1.74
C ILE A 25 -0.86 -1.88 1.46
N PHE A 26 -2.08 -1.83 0.94
CA PHE A 26 -2.90 -3.03 0.76
C PHE A 26 -3.76 -2.95 -0.49
N CYS A 27 -4.14 -4.11 -1.01
CA CYS A 27 -5.15 -4.19 -2.06
C CYS A 27 -6.55 -4.14 -1.43
N SER A 28 -7.40 -3.24 -1.91
CA SER A 28 -8.76 -3.06 -1.40
C SER A 28 -9.80 -4.00 -2.02
N ILE A 29 -9.38 -4.98 -2.83
CA ILE A 29 -10.28 -6.02 -3.37
C ILE A 29 -10.69 -6.94 -2.22
N GLU A 30 -11.97 -7.29 -2.15
CA GLU A 30 -12.49 -8.19 -1.13
C GLU A 30 -11.70 -9.52 -1.10
N GLY A 31 -11.34 -9.98 0.10
CA GLY A 31 -10.55 -11.20 0.32
C GLY A 31 -9.04 -11.07 0.04
N HIS A 32 -8.56 -10.05 -0.68
CA HIS A 32 -7.14 -9.93 -0.98
C HIS A 32 -6.28 -9.59 0.25
N ILE A 33 -6.82 -8.81 1.20
CA ILE A 33 -6.14 -8.53 2.47
C ILE A 33 -6.00 -9.83 3.28
N ASP A 34 -7.07 -10.62 3.37
CA ASP A 34 -7.08 -11.89 4.10
C ASP A 34 -6.15 -12.94 3.46
N ALA A 35 -5.99 -12.87 2.13
CA ALA A 35 -5.01 -13.64 1.38
C ALA A 35 -3.56 -13.12 1.53
N GLY A 36 -3.34 -12.02 2.26
CA GLY A 36 -2.02 -11.48 2.57
C GLY A 36 -1.50 -10.42 1.60
N MET A 37 -2.33 -9.83 0.74
CA MET A 37 -1.94 -8.73 -0.14
C MET A 37 -1.90 -7.39 0.62
N VAL A 38 -1.06 -7.37 1.65
CA VAL A 38 -0.80 -6.26 2.56
C VAL A 38 0.70 -6.16 2.82
N ALA A 39 1.20 -4.93 2.91
CA ALA A 39 2.54 -4.58 3.32
C ALA A 39 2.47 -3.44 4.35
N GLU A 40 3.47 -3.37 5.21
CA GLU A 40 3.66 -2.25 6.14
C GLU A 40 4.92 -1.49 5.76
N LEU A 41 4.78 -0.17 5.66
CA LEU A 41 5.88 0.77 5.54
C LEU A 41 6.09 1.42 6.90
N ILE A 42 7.21 1.12 7.53
CA ILE A 42 7.59 1.68 8.83
C ILE A 42 8.45 2.93 8.60
N VAL A 43 7.98 4.06 9.10
CA VAL A 43 8.71 5.33 9.08
C VAL A 43 9.13 5.65 10.51
N THR A 44 10.44 5.80 10.73
CA THR A 44 11.03 6.21 12.01
C THR A 44 11.52 7.65 11.93
N GLU A 45 11.90 8.22 13.07
CA GLU A 45 12.70 9.47 13.10
C GLU A 45 14.07 9.28 12.44
#